data_AF-A0A024FG55-F1
#
_entry.id   AF-A0A024FG55-F1
#
_cell.length_a   1.000
_cell.length_b   1.000
_cell.length_c   1.000
_cell.angle_alpha   90.00
_cell.angle_beta   90.00
_cell.angle_gamma   90.00
#
_symmetry.space_group_name_H-M   'P 1'
#
loop_
_entity.id
_entity.type
_entity.pdbx_description
1 polymer ?
#
loop_
_entity_poly.entity_id
_entity_poly.type
_entity_poly.pdbx_seq_one_letter_code
_entity_poly.pdbx_strand_id
1 'polypeptide(L)'
;MAFSGEEMGLLGSNYFSKNPTIESESINYMINMDMVGRMKPDSTLAVYGTGTSPIFKQTIKSNNDKFKIVENESVVGPSDHTSFYLIDIPVLHFFTGQHEDYHKPGDDSDKLNYEGMNLISDYLLDIITDLDDNGKLAFRKTKNESEETPRFKVGLGVVPDYLYDGKGMRIDGTREETPAFNAGLQKGDVVLKLGDSIVTDMMSYMRALSVFDNGDEADITVKRGKKTIETKVKF
;
A
#
# COMPACT_ATOMS: atom_id res chain seq x y z
N MET A 1 12.85 10.20 10.76
CA MET A 1 13.92 9.52 9.98
C MET A 1 13.54 9.62 8.51
N ALA A 2 14.48 9.78 7.59
CA ALA A 2 14.21 9.81 6.14
C ALA A 2 15.13 8.82 5.45
N PHE A 3 14.57 7.86 4.72
CA PHE A 3 15.33 6.78 4.08
C PHE A 3 15.70 7.14 2.64
N SER A 4 16.81 6.56 2.18
CA SER A 4 17.28 6.68 0.80
C SER A 4 17.03 5.38 0.03
N GLY A 5 16.80 5.46 -1.28
CA GLY A 5 16.67 4.27 -2.13
C GLY A 5 15.46 3.39 -1.81
N GLU A 6 14.38 3.99 -1.30
CA GLU A 6 13.07 3.34 -1.09
C GLU A 6 12.56 2.76 -2.42
N GLU A 7 12.47 3.61 -3.45
CA GLU A 7 12.06 3.27 -4.82
C GLU A 7 12.96 2.22 -5.53
N MET A 8 14.15 1.98 -4.99
CA MET A 8 15.09 0.96 -5.48
C MET A 8 14.94 -0.38 -4.75
N GLY A 9 13.91 -0.52 -3.91
CA GLY A 9 13.66 -1.72 -3.10
C GLY A 9 14.09 -1.58 -1.64
N LEU A 10 13.73 -0.46 -1.00
CA LEU A 10 13.87 -0.23 0.44
C LEU A 10 15.33 -0.28 0.94
N LEU A 11 16.29 0.14 0.12
CA LEU A 11 17.72 -0.05 0.42
C LEU A 11 18.13 0.61 1.75
N GLY A 12 17.68 1.84 2.00
CA GLY A 12 18.00 2.60 3.20
C GLY A 12 17.40 2.01 4.47
N SER A 13 16.09 1.75 4.49
CA SER A 13 15.42 1.19 5.68
C SER A 13 15.88 -0.23 5.98
N ASN A 14 16.17 -1.04 4.96
CA ASN A 14 16.73 -2.38 5.12
C ASN A 14 18.17 -2.34 5.67
N TYR A 15 18.99 -1.38 5.22
CA TYR A 15 20.32 -1.19 5.81
C TYR A 15 20.22 -0.77 7.28
N PHE A 16 19.37 0.20 7.59
CA PHE A 16 19.19 0.68 8.96
C PHE A 16 18.64 -0.41 9.89
N SER A 17 17.65 -1.20 9.46
CA SER A 17 17.08 -2.26 10.31
C SER A 17 18.10 -3.35 10.68
N LYS A 18 19.12 -3.55 9.83
CA LYS A 18 20.25 -4.48 10.09
C LYS A 18 21.44 -3.83 10.79
N ASN A 19 21.59 -2.51 10.69
CA ASN A 19 22.72 -1.75 11.20
C ASN A 19 22.22 -0.46 11.89
N PRO A 20 21.39 -0.57 12.95
CA PRO A 20 20.83 0.61 13.57
C PRO A 20 21.93 1.41 14.27
N THR A 21 21.85 2.74 14.19
CA THR A 21 22.76 3.65 14.90
C THR A 21 22.39 3.83 16.37
N ILE A 22 21.35 3.11 16.82
CA ILE A 22 20.84 3.03 18.18
C ILE A 22 20.69 1.56 18.56
N GLU A 23 20.57 1.28 19.86
CA GLU A 23 20.31 -0.10 20.32
C GLU A 23 19.02 -0.63 19.69
N SER A 24 19.10 -1.75 18.97
CA SER A 24 17.96 -2.32 18.24
C SER A 24 16.76 -2.60 19.15
N GLU A 25 17.01 -3.06 20.38
CA GLU A 25 16.00 -3.33 21.39
C GLU A 25 15.23 -2.08 21.84
N SER A 26 15.84 -0.90 21.70
CA SER A 26 15.22 0.38 22.07
C SER A 26 14.15 0.85 21.06
N ILE A 27 14.13 0.29 19.85
CA ILE A 27 13.15 0.65 18.82
C ILE A 27 11.81 0.02 19.18
N ASN A 28 10.87 0.80 19.69
CA ASN A 28 9.60 0.30 20.22
C ASN A 28 8.60 -0.07 19.10
N TYR A 29 8.39 0.86 18.17
CA TYR A 29 7.51 0.72 17.03
C TYR A 29 7.98 1.66 15.90
N MET A 30 7.45 1.49 14.70
CA MET A 30 7.76 2.33 13.55
C MET A 30 6.47 2.87 12.93
N ILE A 31 6.39 4.20 12.80
CA ILE A 31 5.33 4.89 12.06
C ILE A 31 5.93 5.34 10.73
N ASN A 32 5.37 4.86 9.63
CA ASN A 32 5.74 5.24 8.27
C ASN A 32 4.73 6.22 7.70
N MET A 33 5.23 7.26 7.04
CA MET A 33 4.44 8.22 6.28
C MET A 33 4.88 8.14 4.84
N ASP A 34 4.01 7.70 3.95
CA ASP A 34 4.28 7.67 2.52
C ASP A 34 3.07 8.24 1.78
N MET A 35 3.31 9.20 0.88
CA MET A 35 2.27 9.92 0.16
C MET A 35 1.12 10.41 1.09
N VAL A 36 1.45 11.23 2.09
CA VAL A 36 0.48 11.82 3.03
C VAL A 36 -0.01 13.21 2.62
N GLY A 37 0.32 13.65 1.41
CA GLY A 37 0.10 15.01 0.94
C GLY A 37 -1.15 15.24 0.09
N ARG A 38 -1.84 14.19 -0.35
CA ARG A 38 -2.94 14.28 -1.34
C ARG A 38 -4.27 13.88 -0.75
N MET A 39 -4.55 14.38 0.47
CA MET A 39 -5.78 14.06 1.20
C MET A 39 -7.02 14.45 0.39
N LYS A 40 -7.91 13.48 0.19
CA LYS A 40 -9.17 13.64 -0.54
C LYS A 40 -10.18 14.47 0.28
N PRO A 41 -11.15 15.14 -0.37
CA PRO A 41 -12.15 15.97 0.32
C PRO A 41 -13.01 15.22 1.36
N ASP A 42 -13.10 13.90 1.29
CA ASP A 42 -13.82 13.08 2.27
C ASP A 42 -12.96 12.66 3.48
N SER A 43 -11.76 13.24 3.60
CA SER A 43 -10.80 13.00 4.69
C SER A 43 -10.48 11.52 4.90
N THR A 44 -10.48 10.73 3.81
CA THR A 44 -10.06 9.34 3.86
C THR A 44 -8.56 9.23 4.11
N LEU A 45 -8.19 8.44 5.13
CA LEU A 45 -6.81 8.13 5.48
C LEU A 45 -6.67 6.62 5.66
N ALA A 46 -5.77 6.00 4.91
CA ALA A 46 -5.53 4.57 5.04
C ALA A 46 -4.44 4.31 6.08
N VAL A 47 -4.68 3.34 6.96
CA VAL A 47 -3.75 2.94 8.02
C VAL A 47 -3.51 1.44 7.93
N TYR A 48 -2.29 1.07 7.57
CA TYR A 48 -1.85 -0.32 7.40
C TYR A 48 -1.05 -0.77 8.62
N GLY A 49 -0.96 -2.08 8.83
CA GLY A 49 -0.23 -2.67 9.95
C GLY A 49 -0.96 -2.61 11.28
N THR A 50 -2.27 -2.32 11.30
CA THR A 50 -3.04 -2.23 12.55
C THR A 50 -3.11 -3.53 13.34
N GLY A 51 -2.78 -4.66 12.69
CA GLY A 51 -2.69 -5.99 13.31
C GLY A 51 -1.32 -6.32 13.92
N THR A 52 -0.31 -5.45 13.75
CA THR A 52 1.07 -5.72 14.19
C THR A 52 1.32 -5.49 15.69
N SER A 53 0.37 -4.85 16.37
CA SER A 53 0.31 -4.80 17.83
C SER A 53 -1.14 -4.86 18.32
N PRO A 54 -1.44 -5.54 19.45
CA PRO A 54 -2.79 -5.57 20.01
C PRO A 54 -3.37 -4.20 20.35
N ILE A 55 -2.53 -3.20 20.67
CA ILE A 55 -2.98 -1.88 21.12
C ILE A 55 -3.37 -0.95 19.97
N PHE A 56 -2.80 -1.13 18.78
CA PHE A 56 -2.89 -0.15 17.69
C PHE A 56 -4.30 0.19 17.26
N LYS A 57 -5.18 -0.80 17.10
CA LYS A 57 -6.58 -0.52 16.72
C LYS A 57 -7.30 0.36 17.74
N GLN A 58 -7.05 0.14 19.03
CA GLN A 58 -7.65 0.96 20.07
C GLN A 58 -7.06 2.37 20.04
N THR A 59 -5.73 2.51 19.97
CA THR A 59 -5.04 3.80 19.86
C THR A 59 -5.51 4.62 18.66
N ILE A 60 -5.54 4.02 17.47
CA ILE A 60 -6.01 4.67 16.24
C ILE A 60 -7.44 5.19 16.42
N LYS A 61 -8.33 4.34 16.95
CA LYS A 61 -9.73 4.70 17.15
C LYS A 61 -9.93 5.77 18.23
N SER A 62 -9.22 5.69 19.35
CA SER A 62 -9.36 6.63 20.48
C SER A 62 -8.91 8.04 20.12
N ASN A 63 -7.91 8.17 19.24
CA ASN A 63 -7.36 9.45 18.82
C ASN A 63 -8.00 9.99 17.53
N ASN A 64 -8.94 9.27 16.90
CA ASN A 64 -9.52 9.68 15.62
C ASN A 64 -10.88 10.36 15.77
N ASP A 65 -10.89 11.68 15.56
CA ASP A 65 -12.08 12.52 15.44
C ASP A 65 -12.23 13.20 14.06
N LYS A 66 -11.17 13.13 13.23
CA LYS A 66 -11.04 13.89 11.97
C LYS A 66 -11.19 13.06 10.70
N PHE A 67 -10.80 11.79 10.72
CA PHE A 67 -10.59 11.01 9.51
C PHE A 67 -11.60 9.89 9.32
N LYS A 68 -11.89 9.63 8.05
CA LYS A 68 -12.51 8.39 7.63
C LYS A 68 -11.40 7.35 7.44
N ILE A 69 -11.09 6.62 8.51
CA ILE A 69 -10.00 5.64 8.51
C ILE A 69 -10.38 4.40 7.71
N VAL A 70 -9.50 3.99 6.79
CA VAL A 70 -9.54 2.68 6.14
C VAL A 70 -8.40 1.83 6.72
N GLU A 71 -8.75 0.91 7.62
CA GLU A 71 -7.77 0.06 8.30
C GLU A 71 -7.43 -1.19 7.49
N ASN A 72 -6.15 -1.55 7.47
CA ASN A 72 -5.68 -2.85 7.01
C ASN A 72 -4.78 -3.49 8.08
N GLU A 73 -5.14 -4.70 8.51
CA GLU A 73 -4.31 -5.44 9.46
C GLU A 73 -2.97 -5.86 8.85
N SER A 74 -2.92 -6.04 7.53
CA SER A 74 -1.75 -6.46 6.79
C SER A 74 -0.71 -5.35 6.69
N VAL A 75 0.53 -5.79 6.51
CA VAL A 75 1.72 -4.95 6.39
C VAL A 75 2.19 -4.90 4.93
N VAL A 76 1.52 -5.62 4.03
CA VAL A 76 1.91 -5.72 2.63
C VAL A 76 1.78 -4.37 1.94
N GLY A 77 2.92 -3.78 1.59
CA GLY A 77 3.04 -2.56 0.79
C GLY A 77 4.52 -2.23 0.57
N PRO A 78 4.93 -1.74 -0.61
CA PRO A 78 6.32 -1.41 -0.91
C PRO A 78 6.68 -0.07 -0.27
N SER A 79 6.85 -0.03 1.05
CA SER A 79 7.39 1.14 1.75
C SER A 79 8.20 0.71 2.97
N ASP A 80 8.89 1.65 3.58
CA ASP A 80 9.97 1.41 4.55
C ASP A 80 9.52 0.71 5.85
N HIS A 81 8.24 0.78 6.22
CA HIS A 81 7.70 0.01 7.36
C HIS A 81 7.94 -1.49 7.23
N THR A 82 8.03 -2.00 6.00
CA THR A 82 8.30 -3.42 5.73
C THR A 82 9.63 -3.87 6.33
N SER A 83 10.67 -3.04 6.26
CA SER A 83 12.00 -3.35 6.79
C SER A 83 12.01 -3.54 8.31
N PHE A 84 11.11 -2.88 9.03
CA PHE A 84 10.93 -2.96 10.49
C PHE A 84 10.04 -4.14 10.87
N TYR A 85 8.96 -4.37 10.13
CA TYR A 85 8.11 -5.54 10.33
C TYR A 85 8.88 -6.86 10.20
N LEU A 86 9.83 -6.94 9.27
CA LEU A 86 10.66 -8.15 9.04
C LEU A 86 11.62 -8.47 10.20
N ILE A 87 11.85 -7.52 11.11
CA ILE A 87 12.64 -7.72 12.34
C ILE A 87 11.76 -7.65 13.59
N ASP A 88 10.48 -8.02 13.46
CA ASP A 88 9.51 -8.15 14.54
C ASP A 88 9.24 -6.85 15.31
N ILE A 89 9.32 -5.70 14.64
CA ILE A 89 8.93 -4.40 15.19
C ILE A 89 7.48 -4.09 14.77
N PRO A 90 6.59 -3.68 15.69
CA PRO A 90 5.25 -3.21 15.35
C PRO A 90 5.30 -2.00 14.42
N VAL A 91 4.46 -1.99 13.39
CA VAL A 91 4.45 -0.90 12.41
C VAL A 91 3.05 -0.38 12.11
N LEU A 92 2.97 0.92 11.89
CA LEU A 92 1.83 1.58 11.26
C LEU A 92 2.29 2.33 10.02
N HIS A 93 1.52 2.24 8.94
CA HIS A 93 1.80 2.98 7.71
C HIS A 93 0.59 3.82 7.32
N PHE A 94 0.81 5.12 7.18
CA PHE A 94 -0.21 6.12 6.86
C PHE A 94 -0.07 6.58 5.42
N PHE A 95 -1.20 6.55 4.70
CA PHE A 95 -1.24 6.77 3.26
C PHE A 95 -2.55 7.46 2.84
N THR A 96 -2.48 8.50 1.99
CA THR A 96 -3.67 9.21 1.49
C THR A 96 -4.26 8.64 0.19
N GLY A 97 -3.65 7.56 -0.33
CA GLY A 97 -4.04 6.96 -1.60
C GLY A 97 -3.16 7.41 -2.77
N GLN A 98 -3.20 6.65 -3.85
CA GLN A 98 -2.52 7.05 -5.09
C GLN A 98 -3.27 8.19 -5.77
N HIS A 99 -2.56 8.88 -6.66
CA HIS A 99 -3.09 9.97 -7.48
C HIS A 99 -2.53 9.87 -8.89
N GLU A 100 -3.13 10.61 -9.82
CA GLU A 100 -2.81 10.56 -11.25
C GLU A 100 -1.36 10.91 -11.58
N ASP A 101 -0.70 11.69 -10.72
CA ASP A 101 0.69 12.13 -10.86
C ASP A 101 1.72 11.16 -10.25
N TYR A 102 1.29 10.06 -9.62
CA TYR A 102 2.22 9.16 -8.93
C TYR A 102 3.28 8.59 -9.87
N HIS A 103 4.56 8.65 -9.46
CA HIS A 103 5.76 8.38 -10.29
C HIS A 103 5.82 9.16 -11.62
N LYS A 104 5.24 10.36 -11.69
CA LYS A 104 5.31 11.22 -12.87
C LYS A 104 5.95 12.56 -12.53
N PRO A 105 6.55 13.27 -13.51
CA PRO A 105 7.13 14.60 -13.30
C PRO A 105 6.13 15.65 -12.79
N GLY A 106 4.82 15.39 -12.91
CA GLY A 106 3.77 16.27 -12.42
C GLY A 106 3.47 16.12 -10.93
N ASP A 107 4.15 15.24 -10.19
CA ASP A 107 4.00 15.18 -8.74
C ASP A 107 4.78 16.32 -8.08
N ASP A 108 4.11 17.46 -7.94
CA ASP A 108 4.71 18.72 -7.52
C ASP A 108 3.94 19.34 -6.35
N SER A 109 4.66 20.21 -5.64
CA SER A 109 4.29 20.83 -4.37
C SER A 109 3.00 21.65 -4.40
N ASP A 110 2.67 22.27 -5.53
CA ASP A 110 1.46 23.08 -5.69
C ASP A 110 0.16 22.26 -5.59
N LYS A 111 0.26 20.94 -5.74
CA LYS A 111 -0.88 20.04 -5.69
C LYS A 111 -1.07 19.37 -4.33
N LEU A 112 -0.26 19.73 -3.34
CA LEU A 112 -0.35 19.22 -1.97
C LEU A 112 -1.48 19.89 -1.19
N ASN A 113 -2.17 19.11 -0.37
CA ASN A 113 -3.11 19.59 0.62
C ASN A 113 -2.39 19.80 1.96
N TYR A 114 -1.80 20.99 2.13
CA TYR A 114 -1.03 21.33 3.33
C TYR A 114 -1.87 21.34 4.62
N GLU A 115 -3.14 21.74 4.55
CA GLU A 115 -4.05 21.66 5.71
C GLU A 115 -4.27 20.20 6.12
N GLY A 116 -4.49 19.31 5.15
CA GLY A 116 -4.58 17.87 5.40
C GLY A 116 -3.31 17.27 5.99
N MET A 117 -2.13 17.69 5.51
CA MET A 117 -0.85 17.26 6.07
C MET A 117 -0.69 17.67 7.53
N ASN A 118 -1.11 18.89 7.90
CA ASN A 118 -1.09 19.34 9.29
C ASN A 118 -2.03 18.50 10.17
N LEU A 119 -3.24 18.21 9.69
CA LEU A 119 -4.17 17.34 10.42
C LEU A 119 -3.60 15.93 10.64
N ILE A 120 -2.93 15.37 9.63
CA ILE A 120 -2.28 14.05 9.75
C ILE A 120 -1.12 14.14 10.75
N SER A 121 -0.31 15.20 10.69
CA SER A 121 0.80 15.42 11.63
C SER A 121 0.32 15.50 13.08
N ASP A 122 -0.75 16.25 13.35
CA ASP A 122 -1.34 16.36 14.69
C ASP A 122 -1.85 14.99 15.17
N TYR A 123 -2.54 14.26 14.31
CA TYR A 123 -3.07 12.93 14.65
C TYR A 123 -1.97 11.90 14.92
N LEU A 124 -0.86 11.95 14.18
CA LEU A 124 0.31 11.11 14.46
C LEU A 124 0.96 11.47 15.80
N LEU A 125 1.01 12.76 16.14
CA LEU A 125 1.51 13.20 17.43
C LEU A 125 0.63 12.72 18.58
N ASP A 126 -0.70 12.76 18.42
CA ASP A 126 -1.66 12.23 19.40
C ASP A 126 -1.47 10.72 19.60
N ILE A 127 -1.30 9.96 18.51
CA ILE A 127 -0.99 8.51 18.57
C ILE A 127 0.33 8.26 19.29
N ILE A 128 1.40 8.99 18.95
CA ILE A 128 2.72 8.82 19.58
C ILE A 128 2.63 9.12 21.08
N THR A 129 1.91 10.20 21.45
CA THR A 129 1.74 10.62 22.84
C THR A 129 0.96 9.58 23.64
N ASP A 130 -0.14 9.03 23.10
CA ASP A 130 -0.91 7.96 23.74
C ASP A 130 -0.06 6.69 23.93
N LEU A 131 0.82 6.37 22.98
CA LEU A 131 1.69 5.20 23.06
C LEU A 131 2.91 5.37 23.99
N ASP A 132 3.29 6.59 24.36
CA ASP A 132 4.53 6.87 25.10
C ASP A 132 4.55 6.18 26.48
N ASP A 133 3.40 6.14 27.15
CA ASP A 133 3.24 5.54 28.49
C ASP A 133 3.03 4.01 28.47
N ASN A 134 2.96 3.38 27.30
CA ASN A 134 2.62 1.95 27.16
C ASN A 134 3.83 1.01 27.25
N GLY A 135 5.03 1.54 27.48
CA GLY A 135 6.26 0.73 27.52
C GLY A 135 6.53 0.02 26.18
N LYS A 136 7.25 -1.11 26.21
CA LYS A 136 7.56 -1.88 24.99
C LYS A 136 6.28 -2.54 24.45
N LEU A 137 5.87 -2.17 23.24
CA LEU A 137 4.70 -2.70 22.58
C LEU A 137 4.93 -4.16 22.16
N ALA A 138 3.90 -4.98 22.36
CA ALA A 138 3.92 -6.36 21.90
C ALA A 138 3.82 -6.41 20.37
N PHE A 139 4.75 -7.12 19.73
CA PHE A 139 4.67 -7.46 18.32
C PHE A 139 3.76 -8.67 18.10
N ARG A 140 2.92 -8.56 17.07
CA ARG A 140 2.10 -9.66 16.57
C ARG A 140 2.35 -9.82 15.09
N LYS A 141 2.84 -11.00 14.70
CA LYS A 141 2.87 -11.38 13.29
C LYS A 141 1.43 -11.51 12.78
N THR A 142 1.10 -10.77 11.74
CA THR A 142 -0.22 -10.75 11.12
C THR A 142 -0.42 -12.05 10.34
N LYS A 143 -1.52 -12.77 10.58
CA LYS A 143 -1.88 -13.98 9.81
C LYS A 143 -2.54 -13.57 8.49
N ASN A 144 -1.70 -13.13 7.56
CA ASN A 144 -1.86 -12.98 6.10
C ASN A 144 -0.57 -12.25 5.66
N GLU A 145 0.41 -12.82 4.95
CA GLU A 145 0.47 -14.08 4.20
C GLU A 145 1.85 -14.73 4.40
N SER A 146 1.86 -16.04 4.63
CA SER A 146 2.99 -16.92 4.37
C SER A 146 3.08 -17.28 2.87
N GLU A 147 2.69 -16.36 2.00
CA GLU A 147 2.94 -16.49 0.57
C GLU A 147 4.06 -15.49 0.28
N GLU A 148 5.20 -16.04 -0.14
CA GLU A 148 6.33 -15.28 -0.65
C GLU A 148 5.82 -14.09 -1.44
N THR A 149 6.21 -12.87 -1.07
CA THR A 149 5.89 -11.68 -1.84
C THR A 149 6.33 -11.97 -3.27
N PRO A 150 5.40 -12.14 -4.22
CA PRO A 150 5.80 -12.78 -5.46
C PRO A 150 6.76 -11.85 -6.21
N ARG A 151 7.91 -12.37 -6.66
CA ARG A 151 8.80 -11.56 -7.52
C ARG A 151 8.18 -11.47 -8.90
N PHE A 152 7.74 -10.27 -9.29
CA PHE A 152 7.23 -10.03 -10.63
C PHE A 152 8.37 -9.83 -11.62
N LYS A 153 8.25 -10.47 -12.78
CA LYS A 153 9.14 -10.23 -13.93
C LYS A 153 8.52 -9.28 -14.94
N VAL A 154 7.19 -9.12 -14.88
CA VAL A 154 6.37 -8.33 -15.79
C VAL A 154 5.37 -7.48 -15.03
N GLY A 155 4.87 -6.42 -15.68
CA GLY A 155 3.84 -5.54 -15.14
C GLY A 155 2.68 -5.40 -16.12
N LEU A 156 1.45 -5.44 -15.62
CA LEU A 156 0.27 -5.13 -16.45
C LEU A 156 0.23 -3.64 -16.86
N GLY A 157 0.88 -2.76 -16.08
CA GLY A 157 0.93 -1.32 -16.33
C GLY A 157 -0.38 -0.59 -16.05
N VAL A 158 -1.05 -1.03 -14.98
CA VAL A 158 -2.22 -0.40 -14.37
C VAL A 158 -1.82 0.27 -13.05
N VAL A 159 -2.60 1.27 -12.66
CA VAL A 159 -2.61 1.86 -11.32
C VAL A 159 -3.74 1.18 -10.54
N PRO A 160 -3.45 0.32 -9.55
CA PRO A 160 -4.48 -0.32 -8.74
C PRO A 160 -5.16 0.68 -7.81
N ASP A 161 -6.46 0.51 -7.60
CA ASP A 161 -7.20 1.22 -6.57
C ASP A 161 -7.13 0.45 -5.24
N TYR A 162 -6.12 0.77 -4.43
CA TYR A 162 -5.89 0.15 -3.12
C TYR A 162 -6.99 0.46 -2.09
N LEU A 163 -7.87 1.42 -2.36
CA LEU A 163 -8.99 1.77 -1.48
C LEU A 163 -10.30 1.10 -1.90
N TYR A 164 -10.27 0.25 -2.94
CA TYR A 164 -11.41 -0.54 -3.34
C TYR A 164 -11.61 -1.73 -2.39
N ASP A 165 -12.78 -1.83 -1.77
CA ASP A 165 -13.16 -2.85 -0.80
C ASP A 165 -14.05 -3.97 -1.41
N GLY A 166 -14.31 -3.91 -2.72
CA GLY A 166 -15.10 -4.93 -3.42
C GLY A 166 -14.26 -6.10 -3.95
N LYS A 167 -14.94 -7.12 -4.49
CA LYS A 167 -14.28 -8.32 -5.04
C LYS A 167 -13.57 -8.02 -6.36
N GLY A 168 -12.28 -8.33 -6.42
CA GLY A 168 -11.40 -8.15 -7.57
C GLY A 168 -10.35 -7.06 -7.32
N MET A 169 -9.66 -6.64 -8.39
CA MET A 169 -8.74 -5.50 -8.34
C MET A 169 -9.26 -4.40 -9.26
N ARG A 170 -9.67 -3.25 -8.69
CA ARG A 170 -10.15 -2.11 -9.47
C ARG A 170 -8.98 -1.31 -10.01
N ILE A 171 -9.06 -0.93 -11.28
CA ILE A 171 -8.08 -0.11 -11.97
C ILE A 171 -8.44 1.36 -11.76
N ASP A 172 -7.55 2.15 -11.15
CA ASP A 172 -7.71 3.60 -10.99
C ASP A 172 -7.07 4.39 -12.15
N GLY A 173 -6.25 3.73 -12.97
CA GLY A 173 -5.65 4.31 -14.17
C GLY A 173 -4.88 3.30 -15.02
N THR A 174 -4.67 3.64 -16.28
CA THR A 174 -3.76 2.95 -17.20
C THR A 174 -2.79 3.96 -17.79
N ARG A 175 -1.61 3.50 -18.23
CA ARG A 175 -0.61 4.32 -18.90
C ARG A 175 -0.50 3.90 -20.36
N GLU A 176 -0.29 4.85 -21.26
CA GLU A 176 -0.07 4.54 -22.69
C GLU A 176 1.10 3.56 -22.85
N GLU A 177 1.03 2.77 -23.93
CA GLU A 177 2.03 1.76 -24.31
C GLU A 177 2.23 0.61 -23.30
N THR A 178 1.37 0.49 -22.27
CA THR A 178 1.41 -0.67 -21.37
C THR A 178 0.56 -1.85 -21.87
N PRO A 179 0.81 -3.08 -21.38
CA PRO A 179 -0.02 -4.23 -21.67
C PRO A 179 -1.52 -4.00 -21.43
N ALA A 180 -1.88 -3.34 -20.33
CA ALA A 180 -3.26 -2.97 -20.01
C ALA A 180 -3.89 -2.03 -21.03
N PHE A 181 -3.16 -0.99 -21.42
CA PHE A 181 -3.65 0.00 -22.37
C PHE A 181 -3.85 -0.64 -23.75
N ASN A 182 -2.88 -1.44 -24.20
CA ASN A 182 -2.95 -2.17 -25.46
C ASN A 182 -4.09 -3.21 -25.49
N ALA A 183 -4.42 -3.79 -24.32
CA ALA A 183 -5.55 -4.69 -24.15
C ALA A 183 -6.91 -3.96 -24.02
N GLY A 184 -6.92 -2.63 -24.02
CA GLY A 184 -8.13 -1.81 -23.93
C GLY A 184 -8.73 -1.68 -22.52
N LEU A 185 -7.94 -1.96 -21.48
CA LEU A 185 -8.34 -1.78 -20.08
C LEU A 185 -8.37 -0.29 -19.72
N GLN A 186 -9.31 0.07 -18.83
CA GLN A 186 -9.61 1.47 -18.52
C GLN A 186 -9.82 1.67 -17.01
N LYS A 187 -9.74 2.94 -16.59
CA LYS A 187 -10.13 3.35 -15.23
C LYS A 187 -11.57 2.90 -14.93
N GLY A 188 -11.76 2.33 -13.74
CA GLY A 188 -13.03 1.80 -13.26
C GLY A 188 -13.29 0.34 -13.62
N ASP A 189 -12.46 -0.29 -14.45
CA ASP A 189 -12.52 -1.73 -14.67
C ASP A 189 -12.11 -2.48 -13.40
N VAL A 190 -12.81 -3.56 -13.09
CA VAL A 190 -12.46 -4.47 -11.99
C VAL A 190 -11.97 -5.78 -12.56
N VAL A 191 -10.69 -6.11 -12.38
CA VAL A 191 -10.10 -7.38 -12.81
C VAL A 191 -10.65 -8.50 -11.94
N LEU A 192 -11.24 -9.50 -12.61
CA LEU A 192 -11.87 -10.67 -11.98
C LEU A 192 -11.08 -11.97 -12.24
N LYS A 193 -10.34 -12.02 -13.35
CA LYS A 193 -9.52 -13.18 -13.73
C LYS A 193 -8.32 -12.75 -14.57
N LEU A 194 -7.18 -13.37 -14.35
CA LEU A 194 -5.97 -13.23 -15.16
C LEU A 194 -5.36 -14.62 -15.41
N GLY A 195 -5.31 -15.03 -16.67
CA GLY A 195 -5.01 -16.41 -17.08
C GLY A 195 -5.97 -17.40 -16.41
N ASP A 196 -5.41 -18.38 -15.70
CA ASP A 196 -6.17 -19.37 -14.92
C ASP A 196 -6.51 -18.91 -13.51
N SER A 197 -5.94 -17.79 -13.06
CA SER A 197 -6.12 -17.30 -11.68
C SER A 197 -7.33 -16.40 -11.55
N ILE A 198 -8.17 -16.70 -10.54
CA ILE A 198 -9.27 -15.83 -10.13
C ILE A 198 -8.69 -14.71 -9.27
N VAL A 199 -9.06 -13.48 -9.60
CA VAL A 199 -8.68 -12.28 -8.85
C VAL A 199 -9.82 -11.90 -7.92
N THR A 200 -9.58 -12.04 -6.62
CA THR A 200 -10.54 -11.71 -5.55
C THR A 200 -10.22 -10.40 -4.84
N ASP A 201 -8.96 -9.98 -4.92
CA ASP A 201 -8.36 -8.86 -4.19
C ASP A 201 -7.00 -8.50 -4.82
N MET A 202 -6.30 -7.54 -4.23
CA MET A 202 -4.99 -7.12 -4.71
C MET A 202 -3.92 -8.22 -4.61
N MET A 203 -3.95 -9.06 -3.58
CA MET A 203 -2.92 -10.09 -3.38
C MET A 203 -3.05 -11.24 -4.38
N SER A 204 -4.28 -11.69 -4.64
CA SER A 204 -4.58 -12.67 -5.68
C SER A 204 -4.24 -12.15 -7.09
N TYR A 205 -4.45 -10.86 -7.35
CA TYR A 205 -3.96 -10.22 -8.58
C TYR A 205 -2.43 -10.29 -8.68
N MET A 206 -1.73 -9.92 -7.61
CA MET A 206 -0.26 -9.95 -7.59
C MET A 206 0.23 -11.38 -7.83
N ARG A 207 -0.25 -12.38 -7.09
CA ARG A 207 0.09 -13.79 -7.34
C ARG A 207 -0.18 -14.24 -8.77
N ALA A 208 -1.32 -13.87 -9.33
CA ALA A 208 -1.65 -14.15 -10.72
C ALA A 208 -0.63 -13.53 -11.69
N LEU A 209 -0.19 -12.29 -11.44
CA LEU A 209 0.80 -11.62 -12.28
C LEU A 209 2.20 -12.26 -12.18
N SER A 210 2.55 -12.83 -11.03
CA SER A 210 3.89 -13.34 -10.74
C SER A 210 4.33 -14.56 -11.55
N VAL A 211 3.37 -15.28 -12.12
CA VAL A 211 3.66 -16.49 -12.91
C VAL A 211 4.04 -16.19 -14.35
N PHE A 212 3.89 -14.94 -14.80
CA PHE A 212 4.15 -14.54 -16.18
C PHE A 212 5.57 -13.99 -16.38
N ASP A 213 6.11 -14.28 -17.57
CA ASP A 213 7.40 -13.86 -18.09
C ASP A 213 7.23 -12.85 -19.25
N ASN A 214 8.28 -12.07 -19.55
CA ASN A 214 8.24 -11.10 -20.65
C ASN A 214 7.98 -11.84 -21.98
N GLY A 215 6.98 -11.38 -22.74
CA GLY A 215 6.54 -11.98 -23.99
C GLY A 215 5.34 -12.91 -23.87
N ASP A 216 4.92 -13.28 -22.65
CA ASP A 216 3.74 -14.11 -22.40
C ASP A 216 2.45 -13.40 -22.80
N GLU A 217 1.44 -14.19 -23.17
CA GLU A 217 0.09 -13.71 -23.46
C GLU A 217 -0.91 -14.44 -22.57
N ALA A 218 -1.83 -13.69 -21.97
CA ALA A 218 -2.83 -14.22 -21.05
C ALA A 218 -4.21 -13.65 -21.31
N ASP A 219 -5.25 -14.46 -21.12
CA ASP A 219 -6.63 -13.97 -21.09
C ASP A 219 -6.85 -13.17 -19.80
N ILE A 220 -7.53 -12.03 -19.89
CA ILE A 220 -7.95 -11.23 -18.75
C ILE A 220 -9.44 -10.97 -18.82
N THR A 221 -10.13 -11.16 -17.69
CA THR A 221 -11.55 -10.88 -17.54
C THR A 221 -11.73 -9.70 -16.60
N VAL A 222 -12.41 -8.66 -17.07
CA VAL A 222 -12.71 -7.46 -16.29
C VAL A 222 -14.20 -7.15 -16.27
N LYS A 223 -14.65 -6.52 -15.19
CA LYS A 223 -16.00 -5.96 -15.08
C LYS A 223 -15.95 -4.46 -15.31
N ARG A 224 -16.63 -3.99 -16.36
CA ARG A 224 -16.81 -2.57 -16.68
C ARG A 224 -18.26 -2.18 -16.40
N GLY A 225 -18.50 -1.55 -15.26
CA GLY A 225 -19.85 -1.26 -14.77
C GLY A 225 -20.65 -2.55 -14.54
N LYS A 226 -21.65 -2.82 -15.40
CA LYS A 226 -22.48 -4.04 -15.33
C LYS A 226 -22.07 -5.14 -16.33
N LYS A 227 -21.13 -4.86 -17.23
CA LYS A 227 -20.70 -5.80 -18.28
C LYS A 227 -19.42 -6.51 -17.88
N THR A 228 -19.30 -7.76 -18.27
CA THR A 228 -18.04 -8.52 -18.24
C THR A 228 -17.40 -8.42 -19.62
N ILE A 229 -16.11 -8.13 -19.65
CA ILE A 229 -15.29 -8.01 -20.85
C ILE A 229 -14.15 -9.00 -20.71
N GLU A 230 -13.92 -9.78 -21.76
CA GLU A 230 -12.78 -10.68 -21.89
C GLU A 230 -11.89 -10.15 -23.01
N THR A 231 -10.60 -10.06 -22.73
CA THR A 231 -9.58 -9.60 -23.68
C THR A 231 -8.27 -10.33 -23.39
N LYS A 232 -7.23 -10.06 -24.17
CA LYS A 232 -5.90 -10.62 -23.97
C LYS A 232 -4.89 -9.54 -23.66
N VAL A 233 -3.98 -9.85 -22.76
CA VAL A 233 -2.84 -9.00 -22.40
C VAL A 233 -1.58 -9.71 -22.83
N LYS A 234 -0.65 -8.94 -23.38
CA LYS A 234 0.70 -9.40 -23.73
C LYS A 234 1.70 -8.64 -22.89
N PHE A 235 2.50 -9.37 -22.12
CA PHE A 235 3.47 -8.83 -21.17
C PHE A 235 4.81 -8.48 -21.81
#